data_AF-A0A364NN31-F1
#
_entry.id   AF-A0A364NN31-F1
#
_cell.length_a   1.000
_cell.length_b   1.000
_cell.length_c   1.000
_cell.angle_alpha   90.00
_cell.angle_beta   90.00
_cell.angle_gamma   90.00
#
_symmetry.space_group_name_H-M   'P 1'
#
loop_
_entity.id
_entity.type
_entity.pdbx_description
1 polymer ?
#
loop_
_entity_poly.entity_id
_entity_poly.type
_entity_poly.pdbx_seq_one_letter_code
_entity_poly.pdbx_strand_id
1 'polypeptide(L)'
;MSAAVAEADHRTEVALRSWALSEPHVAQAVAVVDSEGLEYIAAWLTELGYNPLDTHLLAKLLYAQTLGCQQLGKRLSIEESKAIDSWFMRWLSHE
;
A
#
# COMPACT_ATOMS: atom_id res chain seq x y z
N MET A 1 -3.91 10.01 -13.49
CA MET A 1 -4.11 8.59 -13.83
C MET A 1 -5.61 8.34 -14.02
N SER A 2 -6.05 7.57 -15.02
CA SER A 2 -7.48 7.29 -15.22
C SER A 2 -7.97 6.20 -14.25
N ALA A 3 -9.24 6.24 -13.82
CA ALA A 3 -9.83 5.23 -12.93
C ALA A 3 -9.73 3.80 -13.49
N ALA A 4 -9.79 3.65 -14.82
CA ALA A 4 -9.64 2.35 -15.49
C ALA A 4 -8.20 1.79 -15.39
N VAL A 5 -7.19 2.66 -15.33
CA VAL A 5 -5.78 2.26 -15.15
C VAL A 5 -5.56 1.81 -13.71
N ALA A 6 -6.04 2.58 -12.73
CA ALA A 6 -5.94 2.20 -11.32
C ALA A 6 -6.60 0.84 -11.02
N GLU A 7 -7.78 0.57 -11.59
CA GLU A 7 -8.47 -0.71 -11.44
C GLU A 7 -7.74 -1.88 -12.12
N ALA A 8 -7.07 -1.63 -13.25
CA ALA A 8 -6.25 -2.65 -13.91
C ALA A 8 -5.01 -2.99 -13.08
N ASP A 9 -4.36 -1.98 -12.50
CA ASP A 9 -3.21 -2.14 -11.61
C ASP A 9 -3.61 -2.92 -10.35
N HIS A 10 -4.74 -2.58 -9.71
CA HIS A 10 -5.25 -3.31 -8.54
C HIS A 10 -5.50 -4.79 -8.82
N ARG A 11 -6.17 -5.12 -9.94
CA ARG A 11 -6.43 -6.52 -10.29
C ARG A 11 -5.15 -7.30 -10.58
N THR A 12 -4.15 -6.63 -11.14
CA THR A 12 -2.83 -7.22 -11.41
C THR A 12 -2.12 -7.53 -10.10
N GLU A 13 -2.11 -6.59 -9.16
CA GLU A 13 -1.50 -6.77 -7.84
C GLU A 13 -2.13 -7.94 -7.07
N VAL A 14 -3.46 -8.02 -7.02
CA VAL A 14 -4.20 -9.14 -6.39
C VAL A 14 -3.85 -10.48 -7.03
N ALA A 15 -3.75 -10.52 -8.37
CA ALA A 15 -3.40 -11.75 -9.09
C ALA A 15 -1.95 -12.19 -8.81
N LEU A 16 -0.99 -11.26 -8.83
CA LEU A 16 0.42 -11.54 -8.54
C LEU A 16 0.60 -12.06 -7.12
N ARG A 17 -0.05 -11.45 -6.12
CA ARG A 17 0.02 -11.91 -4.72
C ARG A 17 -0.65 -13.27 -4.53
N SER A 18 -1.76 -13.53 -5.23
CA SER A 18 -2.39 -14.85 -5.20
C SER A 18 -1.49 -15.93 -5.81
N TRP A 19 -0.78 -15.60 -6.90
CA TRP A 19 0.18 -16.49 -7.55
C TRP A 19 1.42 -16.75 -6.68
N ALA A 20 1.89 -15.73 -5.96
CA ALA A 20 3.00 -15.84 -5.01
C ALA A 20 2.74 -16.84 -3.86
N LEU A 21 1.47 -17.16 -3.54
CA LEU A 21 1.16 -18.16 -2.51
C LEU A 21 1.59 -19.58 -2.89
N SER A 22 1.73 -19.88 -4.18
CA SER A 22 2.09 -21.20 -4.70
C SER A 22 3.41 -21.24 -5.43
N GLU A 23 3.91 -20.11 -5.95
CA GLU A 23 5.14 -20.07 -6.75
C GLU A 23 6.27 -19.24 -6.09
N PRO A 24 7.36 -19.89 -5.64
CA PRO A 24 8.45 -19.21 -4.91
C PRO A 24 9.13 -18.08 -5.68
N HIS A 25 9.32 -18.22 -7.00
CA HIS A 25 9.94 -17.16 -7.80
C HIS A 25 9.07 -15.91 -7.88
N VAL A 26 7.74 -16.07 -7.88
CA VAL A 26 6.80 -14.95 -7.88
C VAL A 26 6.79 -14.29 -6.50
N ALA A 27 6.80 -15.08 -5.43
CA ALA A 27 6.95 -14.56 -4.07
C ALA A 27 8.23 -13.72 -3.90
N GLN A 28 9.35 -14.17 -4.48
CA GLN A 28 10.59 -13.42 -4.47
C GLN A 28 10.49 -12.10 -5.24
N ALA A 29 9.87 -12.10 -6.42
CA ALA A 29 9.65 -10.88 -7.20
C ALA A 29 8.75 -9.88 -6.46
N VAL A 30 7.64 -10.35 -5.87
CA VAL A 30 6.75 -9.51 -5.06
C VAL A 30 7.51 -8.93 -3.86
N ALA A 31 8.35 -9.73 -3.18
CA ALA A 31 9.14 -9.23 -2.05
C ALA A 31 10.12 -8.11 -2.42
N VAL A 32 10.68 -8.11 -3.64
CA VAL A 32 11.53 -7.01 -4.13
C VAL A 32 10.71 -5.73 -4.30
N VAL A 33 9.54 -5.83 -4.96
CA VAL A 33 8.63 -4.70 -5.15
C VAL A 33 8.14 -4.16 -3.80
N ASP A 34 7.83 -5.04 -2.84
CA ASP A 34 7.44 -4.65 -1.49
C ASP A 34 8.56 -3.86 -0.78
N SER A 35 9.82 -4.29 -0.94
CA SER A 35 10.98 -3.58 -0.37
C SER A 35 11.11 -2.18 -0.96
N GLU A 36 11.06 -2.05 -2.29
CA GLU A 36 11.16 -0.75 -2.98
C GLU A 36 10.00 0.18 -2.59
N GLY A 37 8.78 -0.36 -2.49
CA GLY A 37 7.61 0.41 -2.07
C GLY A 37 7.71 0.93 -0.64
N LEU A 38 8.21 0.10 0.29
CA LEU A 38 8.43 0.49 1.68
C LEU A 38 9.53 1.55 1.81
N GLU A 39 10.63 1.42 1.07
CA GLU A 39 11.71 2.41 1.05
C GLU A 39 11.23 3.76 0.50
N TYR A 40 10.47 3.73 -0.59
CA TYR A 40 9.87 4.93 -1.17
C TYR A 40 8.97 5.65 -0.16
N ILE A 41 8.08 4.92 0.52
CA ILE A 41 7.16 5.52 1.50
C ILE A 41 7.94 6.10 2.69
N ALA A 42 8.96 5.39 3.20
CA ALA A 42 9.77 5.87 4.31
C ALA A 42 10.53 7.15 3.96
N ALA A 43 11.09 7.23 2.74
CA ALA A 43 11.73 8.44 2.22
C ALA A 43 10.72 9.59 2.12
N TRP A 44 9.55 9.34 1.55
CA TRP A 44 8.48 10.33 1.42
C TRP A 44 8.00 10.87 2.79
N LEU A 45 7.79 9.99 3.78
CA LEU A 45 7.44 10.40 5.14
C LEU A 45 8.54 11.24 5.79
N THR A 46 9.81 10.91 5.53
CA THR A 46 10.95 11.71 6.02
C THR A 46 10.96 13.11 5.40
N GLU A 47 10.70 13.22 4.09
CA GLU A 47 10.59 14.51 3.38
C GLU A 47 9.43 15.36 3.90
N LEU A 48 8.35 14.73 4.36
CA LEU A 48 7.22 15.42 4.99
C LEU A 48 7.48 15.85 6.44
N GLY A 49 8.65 15.55 7.00
CA GLY A 49 9.06 15.99 8.34
C GLY A 49 8.67 15.05 9.48
N TYR A 50 8.22 13.83 9.18
CA TYR A 50 7.98 12.81 10.22
C TYR A 50 9.29 12.37 10.89
N ASN A 51 9.20 11.95 12.16
CA ASN A 51 10.35 11.47 12.93
C ASN A 51 11.02 10.27 12.24
N PRO A 52 12.31 10.35 11.85
CA PRO A 52 13.03 9.27 11.17
C PRO A 52 13.09 7.95 11.93
N LEU A 53 12.96 7.96 13.26
CA LEU A 53 12.93 6.73 14.06
C LEU A 53 11.64 5.92 13.83
N ASP A 54 10.57 6.59 13.43
CA ASP A 54 9.24 6.00 13.28
C ASP A 54 8.82 5.83 11.81
N THR A 55 9.50 6.50 10.86
CA THR A 55 9.15 6.50 9.43
C THR A 55 9.08 5.10 8.82
N HIS A 56 9.95 4.17 9.23
CA HIS A 56 9.90 2.79 8.73
C HIS A 56 8.69 2.00 9.25
N LEU A 57 8.24 2.24 10.48
CA LEU A 57 7.04 1.61 11.02
C LEU A 57 5.78 2.21 10.39
N LEU A 58 5.75 3.54 10.25
CA LEU A 58 4.68 4.25 9.56
C LEU A 58 4.58 3.84 8.08
N ALA A 59 5.72 3.64 7.41
CA ALA A 59 5.74 3.14 6.03
C ALA A 59 5.10 1.76 5.92
N LYS A 60 5.40 0.84 6.85
CA LYS A 60 4.77 -0.48 6.89
C LYS A 60 3.27 -0.40 7.13
N LEU A 61 2.82 0.49 8.03
CA LEU A 61 1.39 0.69 8.29
C LEU A 61 0.65 1.21 7.05
N LEU A 62 1.17 2.26 6.40
CA LEU A 62 0.58 2.82 5.19
C LEU A 62 0.57 1.80 4.03
N TYR A 63 1.67 1.06 3.87
CA TYR A 63 1.79 0.03 2.84
C TYR A 63 0.79 -1.11 3.06
N ALA A 64 0.69 -1.63 4.30
CA ALA A 64 -0.26 -2.67 4.65
C ALA A 64 -1.72 -2.21 4.48
N GLN A 65 -2.04 -0.97 4.82
CA GLN A 65 -3.36 -0.38 4.62
C GLN A 65 -3.71 -0.29 3.13
N THR A 66 -2.77 0.16 2.29
CA THR A 66 -2.96 0.24 0.83
C THR A 66 -3.23 -1.14 0.23
N LEU A 67 -2.38 -2.12 0.53
CA LEU A 67 -2.55 -3.49 0.04
C LEU A 67 -3.84 -4.14 0.56
N GLY A 68 -4.18 -3.91 1.82
CA GLY A 68 -5.41 -4.38 2.42
C GLY A 68 -6.64 -3.87 1.68
N CYS A 69 -6.67 -2.58 1.31
CA CYS A 69 -7.76 -1.99 0.54
C CYS A 69 -7.87 -2.63 -0.86
N GLN A 70 -6.74 -2.84 -1.54
CA GLN A 70 -6.70 -3.51 -2.85
C GLN A 70 -7.20 -4.96 -2.77
N GLN A 71 -6.80 -5.70 -1.74
CA GLN A 71 -7.19 -7.10 -1.55
C GLN A 71 -8.66 -7.25 -1.13
N LEU A 72 -9.22 -6.27 -0.42
CA LEU A 72 -10.65 -6.23 -0.13
C LEU A 72 -11.47 -6.05 -1.42
N GLY A 73 -10.92 -5.40 -2.45
CA GLY A 73 -11.52 -5.26 -3.77
C GLY A 73 -12.95 -4.73 -3.69
N LYS A 74 -13.92 -5.44 -4.28
CA LYS A 74 -15.35 -5.06 -4.27
C LYS A 74 -16.02 -5.06 -2.89
N ARG A 75 -15.33 -5.50 -1.83
CA ARG A 75 -15.84 -5.40 -0.45
C ARG A 75 -15.75 -3.98 0.12
N LEU A 76 -15.02 -3.09 -0.56
CA LEU A 76 -15.03 -1.66 -0.30
C LEU A 76 -15.62 -0.95 -1.51
N SER A 77 -16.57 -0.05 -1.27
CA SER A 77 -16.92 0.99 -2.23
C SER A 77 -15.76 1.97 -2.39
N ILE A 78 -15.78 2.74 -3.49
CA ILE A 78 -14.79 3.80 -3.73
C ILE A 78 -14.84 4.83 -2.59
N GLU A 79 -16.03 5.12 -2.09
CA GLU A 79 -16.28 6.03 -0.97
C GLU A 79 -15.67 5.50 0.33
N GLU A 80 -15.83 4.21 0.63
CA GLU A 80 -15.23 3.58 1.82
C GLU A 80 -13.70 3.57 1.72
N SER A 81 -13.12 3.23 0.57
CA SER A 81 -11.67 3.27 0.36
C SER A 81 -11.12 4.68 0.61
N LYS A 82 -11.76 5.71 0.03
CA LYS A 82 -11.35 7.11 0.24
C LYS A 82 -11.52 7.55 1.69
N ALA A 83 -12.56 7.08 2.37
CA ALA A 83 -12.81 7.39 3.76
C ALA A 83 -11.74 6.79 4.68
N ILE A 84 -11.31 5.55 4.42
CA ILE A 84 -10.21 4.89 5.13
C ILE A 84 -8.90 5.65 4.92
N ASP A 85 -8.54 5.97 3.67
CA ASP A 85 -7.32 6.74 3.36
C ASP A 85 -7.33 8.09 4.07
N SER A 86 -8.44 8.83 3.97
CA SER A 86 -8.58 10.15 4.59
C SER A 86 -8.54 10.08 6.12
N TRP A 87 -9.11 9.04 6.71
CA TRP A 87 -9.05 8.82 8.16
C TRP A 87 -7.62 8.53 8.60
N PHE A 88 -6.91 7.66 7.88
CA PHE A 88 -5.53 7.28 8.19
C PHE A 88 -4.59 8.49 8.09
N MET A 89 -4.71 9.31 7.04
CA MET A 89 -3.90 10.52 6.88
C MET A 89 -4.16 11.56 7.98
N ARG A 90 -5.43 11.73 8.41
CA ARG A 90 -5.73 12.62 9.55
C ARG A 90 -5.11 12.09 10.83
N TRP A 91 -5.19 10.78 11.07
CA TRP A 91 -4.58 10.15 12.24
C TRP A 91 -3.06 10.38 12.27
N LEU A 92 -2.38 10.19 11.13
CA LEU A 92 -0.95 10.48 10.98
C LEU A 92 -0.59 11.94 11.29
N SER A 93 -1.46 12.90 10.96
CA SER A 93 -1.21 14.33 11.20
C SER A 93 -1.43 14.80 12.66
N HIS A 94 -1.87 13.91 13.54
CA HIS A 94 -2.17 14.21 14.95
C HIS A 94 -1.20 13.56 15.95
N GLU A 95 -0.20 12.80 15.49
CA GLU A 95 1.00 12.43 16.26
C GLU A 95 2.17 13.38 15.96
#